data_AF-A0A9E2L0H2-F1
#
_entry.id   AF-A0A9E2L0H2-F1
#
_cell.length_a   1.000
_cell.length_b   1.000
_cell.length_c   1.000
_cell.angle_alpha   90.00
_cell.angle_beta   90.00
_cell.angle_gamma   90.00
#
_symmetry.space_group_name_H-M   'P 1'
#
loop_
_entity.id
_entity.type
_entity.pdbx_description
1 polymer ?
#
loop_
_entity_poly.entity_id
_entity_poly.type
_entity_poly.pdbx_seq_one_letter_code
_entity_poly.pdbx_strand_id
1 'polypeptide(L)'
;MEKAKSPELDKGLDAVVTGYNGRKYTLYELRNSANNFKLDDPQEYREIIKEKYKKIYNCTEVKIPAEDLKEIYGLDESFVEEWETVPDWFFTKYNIAALQYEVSSLGRLRIGEKYLKQEAYKDGYLVISTDNPNCPEAKNHSVEIYKFIAAAFLGKLHHTDTYNIHHIDNNGYDCRPENLILLTPEEHSKVHGF
;
A
#
# COMPACT_ATOMS: atom_id res chain seq x y z
N MET A 1 -17.84 -24.68 -15.01
CA MET A 1 -17.83 -23.72 -13.90
C MET A 1 -18.41 -24.42 -12.69
N GLU A 2 -17.57 -24.91 -11.78
CA GLU A 2 -18.06 -25.41 -10.49
C GLU A 2 -18.55 -24.21 -9.67
N LYS A 3 -19.82 -24.24 -9.27
CA LYS A 3 -20.37 -23.26 -8.31
C LYS A 3 -19.76 -23.53 -6.94
N ALA A 4 -19.26 -22.47 -6.29
CA ALA A 4 -18.65 -22.55 -4.97
C ALA A 4 -19.64 -23.03 -3.89
N LYS A 5 -19.09 -23.61 -2.81
CA LYS A 5 -19.81 -24.31 -1.73
C LYS A 5 -20.71 -23.43 -0.82
N SER A 6 -20.82 -22.12 -1.07
CA SER A 6 -21.68 -21.20 -0.31
C SER A 6 -22.16 -20.02 -1.19
N PRO A 7 -23.25 -20.18 -1.96
CA PRO A 7 -23.71 -19.18 -2.94
C PRO A 7 -24.12 -17.81 -2.34
N GLU A 8 -24.29 -17.72 -1.03
CA GLU A 8 -24.58 -16.44 -0.34
C GLU A 8 -23.36 -15.50 -0.28
N LEU A 9 -22.14 -16.04 -0.24
CA LEU A 9 -20.89 -15.25 -0.20
C LEU A 9 -20.53 -14.61 -1.55
N ASP A 10 -21.17 -15.07 -2.63
CA ASP A 10 -20.89 -14.58 -3.98
C ASP A 10 -21.85 -13.47 -4.43
N LYS A 11 -22.86 -13.14 -3.61
CA LYS A 11 -23.86 -12.12 -3.92
C LYS A 11 -23.25 -10.72 -3.91
N GLY A 12 -23.39 -10.01 -5.03
CA GLY A 12 -22.93 -8.62 -5.19
C GLY A 12 -21.44 -8.50 -5.53
N LEU A 13 -20.76 -9.60 -5.88
CA LEU A 13 -19.36 -9.55 -6.31
C LEU A 13 -19.17 -8.94 -7.71
N ASP A 14 -20.26 -8.75 -8.47
CA ASP A 14 -20.31 -8.04 -9.74
C ASP A 14 -20.26 -6.51 -9.59
N ALA A 15 -20.39 -5.98 -8.36
CA ALA A 15 -20.24 -4.56 -8.09
C ALA A 15 -18.86 -4.04 -8.52
N VAL A 16 -18.85 -2.87 -9.16
CA VAL A 16 -17.64 -2.25 -9.72
C VAL A 16 -17.18 -1.11 -8.83
N VAL A 17 -15.93 -1.17 -8.41
CA VAL A 17 -15.22 -0.12 -7.68
C VAL A 17 -14.13 0.50 -8.56
N THR A 18 -13.67 1.69 -8.17
CA THR A 18 -12.69 2.47 -8.95
C THR A 18 -11.41 2.63 -8.13
N GLY A 19 -10.31 2.07 -8.65
CA GLY A 19 -8.97 2.25 -8.11
C GLY A 19 -8.26 3.48 -8.68
N TYR A 20 -6.95 3.51 -8.51
CA TYR A 20 -6.09 4.58 -9.01
C TYR A 20 -6.20 4.77 -10.54
N ASN A 21 -6.05 6.02 -11.00
CA ASN A 21 -6.16 6.42 -12.41
C ASN A 21 -7.44 5.94 -13.12
N GLY A 22 -8.54 5.79 -12.38
CA GLY A 22 -9.84 5.43 -12.94
C GLY A 22 -9.98 3.95 -13.32
N ARG A 23 -8.99 3.11 -13.00
CA ARG A 23 -9.06 1.66 -13.26
C ARG A 23 -10.24 1.04 -12.51
N LYS A 24 -10.99 0.19 -13.20
CA LYS A 24 -12.19 -0.46 -12.66
C LYS A 24 -11.86 -1.89 -12.26
N TYR A 25 -12.45 -2.31 -11.14
CA TYR A 25 -12.38 -3.67 -10.62
C TYR A 25 -13.77 -4.09 -10.18
N THR A 26 -14.14 -5.33 -10.47
CA THR A 26 -15.23 -6.00 -9.79
C THR A 26 -14.75 -6.49 -8.42
N LEU A 27 -15.65 -6.58 -7.43
CA LEU A 27 -15.29 -7.20 -6.14
C LEU A 27 -14.87 -8.67 -6.32
N TYR A 28 -15.36 -9.34 -7.37
CA TYR A 28 -14.92 -10.68 -7.75
C TYR A 28 -13.43 -10.72 -8.13
N GLU A 29 -12.97 -9.78 -8.97
CA GLU A 29 -11.55 -9.67 -9.34
C GLU A 29 -10.69 -9.41 -8.11
N LEU A 30 -11.10 -8.49 -7.23
CA LEU A 30 -10.39 -8.19 -5.99
C LEU A 30 -10.31 -9.40 -5.06
N ARG A 31 -11.40 -10.14 -4.89
CA ARG A 31 -11.43 -11.37 -4.07
C ARG A 31 -10.44 -12.43 -4.60
N ASN A 32 -10.30 -12.54 -5.92
CA ASN A 32 -9.37 -13.50 -6.51
C ASN A 32 -7.91 -13.03 -6.40
N SER A 33 -7.62 -11.75 -6.62
CA SER A 33 -6.27 -11.21 -6.53
C SER A 33 -5.75 -11.12 -5.09
N ALA A 34 -6.63 -10.97 -4.10
CA ALA A 34 -6.28 -10.95 -2.69
C ALA A 34 -5.64 -12.26 -2.17
N ASN A 35 -5.57 -13.30 -3.01
CA ASN A 35 -4.92 -14.58 -2.68
C ASN A 35 -3.46 -14.68 -3.17
N ASN A 36 -2.90 -13.65 -3.79
CA ASN A 36 -1.56 -13.70 -4.38
C ASN A 36 -0.43 -13.68 -3.33
N PHE A 37 -0.69 -13.12 -2.14
CA PHE A 37 0.21 -13.16 -1.00
C PHE A 37 -0.58 -13.43 0.28
N LYS A 38 -0.15 -14.41 1.08
CA LYS A 38 -0.85 -14.80 2.30
C LYS A 38 0.07 -14.82 3.51
N LEU A 39 -0.51 -14.51 4.67
CA LEU A 39 0.24 -14.48 5.93
C LEU A 39 0.68 -15.87 6.40
N ASP A 40 0.00 -16.91 5.95
CA ASP A 40 0.32 -18.31 6.20
C ASP A 40 1.27 -18.91 5.15
N ASP A 41 1.74 -18.11 4.18
CA ASP A 41 2.82 -18.53 3.28
C ASP A 41 4.11 -18.84 4.05
N PRO A 42 4.95 -19.77 3.55
CA PRO A 42 6.21 -20.13 4.18
C PRO A 42 7.07 -18.91 4.52
N GLN A 43 7.68 -18.89 5.71
CA GLN A 43 8.49 -17.76 6.17
C GLN A 43 9.62 -17.42 5.19
N GLU A 44 10.28 -18.42 4.63
CA GLU A 44 11.34 -18.23 3.63
C GLU A 44 10.84 -17.47 2.39
N TYR A 45 9.64 -17.82 1.91
CA TYR A 45 9.00 -17.10 0.80
C TYR A 45 8.71 -15.65 1.18
N ARG A 46 8.17 -15.41 2.37
CA ARG A 46 7.87 -14.05 2.84
C ARG A 46 9.13 -13.18 3.01
N GLU A 47 10.24 -13.75 3.47
CA GLU A 47 11.52 -13.03 3.54
C GLU A 47 12.11 -12.74 2.15
N ILE A 48 11.97 -13.65 1.18
CA ILE A 48 12.37 -13.40 -0.21
C ILE A 48 11.59 -12.22 -0.79
N ILE A 49 10.27 -12.20 -0.62
CA ILE A 49 9.42 -11.08 -1.09
C ILE A 49 9.81 -9.78 -0.38
N LYS A 50 9.97 -9.81 0.95
CA LYS A 50 10.36 -8.63 1.72
C LYS A 50 11.70 -8.05 1.24
N GLU A 51 12.75 -8.86 1.12
CA GLU A 51 14.06 -8.37 0.66
C GLU A 51 14.01 -7.90 -0.80
N LYS A 52 13.16 -8.50 -1.64
CA LYS A 52 12.90 -8.02 -3.00
C LYS A 52 12.32 -6.59 -2.98
N TYR A 53 11.21 -6.35 -2.29
CA TYR A 53 10.54 -5.04 -2.29
C TYR A 53 11.32 -3.96 -1.53
N LYS A 54 12.12 -4.35 -0.54
CA LYS A 54 13.00 -3.45 0.23
C LYS A 54 13.99 -2.67 -0.61
N LYS A 55 14.41 -3.23 -1.75
CA LYS A 55 15.25 -2.53 -2.72
C LYS A 55 14.60 -1.24 -3.23
N ILE A 56 13.27 -1.19 -3.26
CA ILE A 56 12.51 0.00 -3.67
C ILE A 56 12.31 0.93 -2.47
N TYR A 57 11.55 0.47 -1.46
CA TYR A 57 11.02 1.38 -0.43
C TYR A 57 12.10 1.96 0.50
N ASN A 58 13.28 1.31 0.57
CA ASN A 58 14.45 1.79 1.30
C ASN A 58 15.58 2.30 0.39
N CYS A 59 15.35 2.48 -0.91
CA CYS A 59 16.32 3.12 -1.78
C CYS A 59 16.47 4.59 -1.41
N THR A 60 17.70 5.01 -1.10
CA THR A 60 18.05 6.39 -0.75
C THR A 60 18.54 7.21 -1.94
N GLU A 61 18.69 6.58 -3.11
CA GLU A 61 19.08 7.26 -4.34
C GLU A 61 17.91 8.09 -4.88
N VAL A 62 18.22 9.17 -5.61
CA VAL A 62 17.18 10.01 -6.23
C VAL A 62 16.29 9.19 -7.17
N LYS A 63 16.90 8.26 -7.93
CA LYS A 63 16.18 7.33 -8.81
C LYS A 63 16.45 5.90 -8.38
N ILE A 64 15.41 5.07 -8.43
CA ILE A 64 15.55 3.63 -8.29
C ILE A 64 16.33 3.07 -9.50
N PRO A 65 17.25 2.10 -9.30
CA PRO A 65 17.87 1.38 -10.41
C PRO A 65 16.82 0.75 -11.34
N ALA A 66 17.02 0.87 -12.64
CA ALA A 66 16.04 0.41 -13.64
C ALA A 66 15.86 -1.12 -13.59
N GLU A 67 16.92 -1.85 -13.25
CA GLU A 67 16.89 -3.30 -13.04
C GLU A 67 15.95 -3.71 -11.91
N ASP A 68 15.92 -2.97 -10.80
CA ASP A 68 15.06 -3.26 -9.66
C ASP A 68 13.60 -2.91 -9.99
N LEU A 69 13.35 -1.78 -10.67
CA LEU A 69 12.02 -1.42 -11.17
C LEU A 69 11.44 -2.50 -12.09
N LYS A 70 12.27 -3.01 -13.00
CA LYS A 70 11.87 -4.04 -13.95
C LYS A 70 11.62 -5.38 -13.28
N GLU A 71 12.50 -5.79 -12.36
CA GLU A 71 12.37 -7.06 -11.63
C GLU A 71 11.12 -7.09 -10.74
N ILE A 72 10.82 -5.97 -10.09
CA ILE A 72 9.80 -5.91 -9.03
C ILE A 72 8.44 -5.55 -9.61
N TYR A 73 8.38 -4.57 -10.49
CA TYR A 73 7.13 -4.00 -10.98
C TYR A 73 6.92 -4.19 -12.48
N GLY A 74 7.91 -4.69 -13.22
CA GLY A 74 7.86 -4.74 -14.69
C GLY A 74 7.92 -3.35 -15.34
N LEU A 75 8.40 -2.34 -14.61
CA LEU A 75 8.54 -0.96 -15.08
C LEU A 75 9.92 -0.77 -15.71
N ASP A 76 10.04 0.18 -16.63
CA ASP A 76 11.31 0.55 -17.26
C ASP A 76 11.81 1.93 -16.82
N GLU A 77 12.94 2.35 -17.37
CA GLU A 77 13.59 3.63 -17.08
C GLU A 77 12.78 4.87 -17.47
N SER A 78 11.71 4.71 -18.26
CA SER A 78 10.79 5.80 -18.60
C SER A 78 9.76 6.07 -17.51
N PHE A 79 9.61 5.16 -16.54
CA PHE A 79 8.73 5.39 -15.40
C PHE A 79 9.19 6.60 -14.60
N VAL A 80 8.25 7.51 -14.33
CA VAL A 80 8.46 8.68 -13.51
C VAL A 80 7.82 8.43 -12.15
N GLU A 81 8.65 8.37 -11.12
CA GLU A 81 8.16 8.35 -9.74
C GLU A 81 7.54 9.71 -9.40
N GLU A 82 6.28 9.69 -9.02
CA GLU A 82 5.51 10.85 -8.59
C GLU A 82 5.71 11.04 -7.09
N TRP A 83 5.81 12.28 -6.64
CA TRP A 83 5.96 12.63 -5.22
C TRP A 83 4.86 13.59 -4.82
N GLU A 84 4.16 13.27 -3.75
CA GLU A 84 3.03 14.05 -3.26
C GLU A 84 3.21 14.40 -1.79
N THR A 85 2.77 15.60 -1.41
CA THR A 85 2.76 16.02 -0.01
C THR A 85 1.60 15.36 0.72
N VAL A 86 1.88 14.79 1.88
CA VAL A 86 0.85 14.18 2.73
C VAL A 86 -0.04 15.29 3.30
N PRO A 87 -1.37 15.20 3.12
CA PRO A 87 -2.28 16.29 3.46
C PRO A 87 -2.44 16.48 4.98
N ASP A 88 -2.63 17.72 5.43
CA ASP A 88 -2.63 18.10 6.85
C ASP A 88 -3.60 17.30 7.72
N TRP A 89 -4.78 16.95 7.19
CA TRP A 89 -5.79 16.18 7.93
C TRP A 89 -5.27 14.80 8.37
N PHE A 90 -4.28 14.25 7.66
CA PHE A 90 -3.69 12.94 7.94
C PHE A 90 -3.00 12.93 9.30
N PHE A 91 -2.25 14.00 9.60
CA PHE A 91 -1.51 14.13 10.86
C PHE A 91 -2.46 14.17 12.06
N THR A 92 -3.59 14.87 11.93
CA THR A 92 -4.63 14.88 12.97
C THR A 92 -5.31 13.54 13.12
N LYS A 93 -5.70 12.89 12.00
CA LYS A 93 -6.43 11.60 12.02
C LYS A 93 -5.64 10.49 12.70
N TYR A 94 -4.33 10.45 12.46
CA TYR A 94 -3.45 9.39 12.95
C TYR A 94 -2.53 9.80 14.10
N ASN A 95 -2.71 11.01 14.65
CA ASN A 95 -1.90 11.55 15.74
C ASN A 95 -0.38 11.50 15.47
N ILE A 96 0.02 12.05 14.32
CA ILE A 96 1.40 12.06 13.82
C ILE A 96 1.92 13.49 13.88
N ALA A 97 3.21 13.67 14.16
CA ALA A 97 3.85 14.97 14.03
C ALA A 97 3.73 15.50 12.59
N ALA A 98 3.33 16.77 12.42
CA ALA A 98 3.21 17.39 11.10
C ALA A 98 4.61 17.82 10.58
N LEU A 99 5.34 16.89 9.95
CA LEU A 99 6.73 17.10 9.52
C LEU A 99 6.92 17.22 7.99
N GLN A 100 5.96 17.83 7.26
CA GLN A 100 6.04 17.99 5.79
C GLN A 100 6.43 16.69 5.07
N TYR A 101 5.77 15.59 5.42
CA TYR A 101 6.02 14.31 4.78
C TYR A 101 5.66 14.36 3.30
N GLU A 102 6.57 13.87 2.46
CA GLU A 102 6.30 13.54 1.07
C GLU A 102 6.33 12.03 0.90
N VAL A 103 5.41 11.52 0.09
CA VAL A 103 5.31 10.10 -0.22
C VAL A 103 5.33 9.92 -1.74
N SER A 104 6.02 8.89 -2.21
CA SER A 104 6.14 8.61 -3.64
C SER A 104 5.18 7.54 -4.12
N SER A 105 4.87 7.53 -5.43
CA SER A 105 4.07 6.48 -6.06
C SER A 105 4.71 5.09 -5.96
N LEU A 106 5.99 4.98 -5.57
CA LEU A 106 6.69 3.72 -5.33
C LEU A 106 6.71 3.28 -3.85
N GLY A 107 6.01 3.99 -2.96
CA GLY A 107 5.99 3.64 -1.53
C GLY A 107 7.17 4.20 -0.74
N ARG A 108 7.93 5.17 -1.26
CA ARG A 108 9.02 5.82 -0.52
C ARG A 108 8.51 7.00 0.29
N LEU A 109 9.12 7.26 1.44
CA LEU A 109 8.85 8.43 2.26
C LEU A 109 10.09 9.30 2.41
N ARG A 110 9.90 10.61 2.40
CA ARG A 110 10.96 11.58 2.75
C ARG A 110 10.40 12.79 3.48
N ILE A 111 11.31 13.49 4.16
CA ILE A 111 11.09 14.84 4.70
C ILE A 111 12.20 15.72 4.15
N GLY A 112 11.85 16.63 3.22
CA GLY A 112 12.84 17.31 2.39
C GLY A 112 13.70 16.30 1.64
N GLU A 113 15.03 16.42 1.72
CA GLU A 113 15.96 15.51 1.03
C GLU A 113 16.24 14.19 1.79
N LYS A 114 15.61 13.99 2.95
CA LYS A 114 15.91 12.86 3.83
C LYS A 114 14.93 11.71 3.64
N TYR A 115 15.39 10.65 2.97
CA TYR A 115 14.63 9.41 2.86
C TYR A 115 14.48 8.73 4.22
N LEU A 116 13.26 8.29 4.51
CA LEU A 116 12.92 7.63 5.77
C LEU A 116 13.07 6.12 5.61
N LYS A 117 13.84 5.51 6.51
CA LYS A 117 13.96 4.06 6.60
C LYS A 117 12.62 3.47 7.03
N GLN A 118 12.18 2.45 6.31
CA GLN A 118 10.96 1.69 6.55
C GLN A 118 11.31 0.25 6.95
N GLU A 119 10.41 -0.38 7.71
CA GLU A 119 10.54 -1.78 8.09
C GLU A 119 9.21 -2.50 8.03
N ALA A 120 9.28 -3.82 7.87
CA ALA A 120 8.13 -4.68 7.96
C ALA A 120 7.63 -4.71 9.41
N TYR A 121 6.38 -4.29 9.58
CA TYR A 121 5.60 -4.46 10.79
C TYR A 121 4.65 -5.65 10.62
N LYS A 122 3.95 -5.97 11.71
CA LYS A 122 2.90 -6.98 11.81
C LYS A 122 2.20 -7.27 10.46
N ASP A 123 2.11 -8.55 10.12
CA ASP A 123 1.41 -9.02 8.94
C ASP A 123 1.95 -8.47 7.60
N GLY A 124 3.23 -8.07 7.56
CA GLY A 124 3.91 -7.67 6.32
C GLY A 124 3.63 -6.23 5.89
N TYR A 125 2.90 -5.45 6.69
CA TYR A 125 2.70 -4.03 6.40
C TYR A 125 3.94 -3.21 6.73
N LEU A 126 4.29 -2.25 5.89
CA LEU A 126 5.42 -1.36 6.14
C LEU A 126 5.05 -0.25 7.12
N VAL A 127 6.00 0.16 7.97
CA VAL A 127 5.94 1.34 8.84
C VAL A 127 7.28 2.08 8.82
N ILE A 128 7.32 3.31 9.33
CA ILE A 128 8.59 4.02 9.52
C ILE A 128 9.38 3.31 10.63
N SER A 129 10.65 2.97 10.33
CA SER A 129 11.50 2.23 11.25
C SER A 129 11.81 3.02 12.52
N THR A 130 11.79 2.35 13.68
CA THR A 130 12.18 3.00 14.95
C THR A 130 13.65 3.41 14.96
N ASP A 131 14.47 2.74 14.15
CA ASP A 131 15.90 2.95 14.02
C ASP A 131 16.24 3.87 12.84
N ASN A 132 15.31 4.71 12.41
CA ASN A 132 15.52 5.64 11.31
C ASN A 132 16.57 6.71 11.70
N PRO A 133 17.75 6.73 11.05
CA PRO A 133 18.84 7.62 11.45
C PRO A 133 18.66 9.06 10.93
N ASN A 134 17.80 9.26 9.92
CA ASN A 134 17.77 10.50 9.15
C ASN A 134 16.85 11.56 9.77
N CYS A 135 15.78 11.13 10.45
CA CYS A 135 14.83 12.01 11.12
C CYS A 135 14.30 11.35 12.41
N PRO A 136 15.01 11.52 13.54
CA PRO A 136 14.60 10.99 14.84
C PRO A 136 13.25 11.53 15.33
N GLU A 137 12.75 12.63 14.77
CA GLU A 137 11.44 13.19 15.06
C GLU A 137 10.32 12.41 14.34
N ALA A 138 10.63 11.74 13.23
CA ALA A 138 9.70 10.93 12.46
C ALA A 138 9.44 9.54 13.08
N LYS A 139 9.22 9.50 14.40
CA LYS A 139 8.89 8.26 15.12
C LYS A 139 7.41 7.98 15.03
N ASN A 140 7.01 7.31 13.96
CA ASN A 140 5.63 6.89 13.77
C ASN A 140 5.53 5.45 13.27
N HIS A 141 6.11 4.53 14.04
CA HIS A 141 6.03 3.09 13.80
C HIS A 141 4.59 2.53 13.95
N SER A 142 3.65 3.32 14.46
CA SER A 142 2.24 2.92 14.64
C SER A 142 1.36 3.12 13.41
N VAL A 143 1.88 3.71 12.33
CA VAL A 143 1.09 4.01 11.13
C VAL A 143 1.74 3.41 9.90
N GLU A 144 0.96 2.63 9.18
CA GLU A 144 1.38 1.86 8.02
C GLU A 144 1.51 2.74 6.78
N ILE A 145 2.53 2.46 5.95
CA ILE A 145 2.92 3.31 4.82
C ILE A 145 1.83 3.40 3.75
N TYR A 146 1.06 2.34 3.52
CA TYR A 146 -0.08 2.38 2.60
C TYR A 146 -1.11 3.46 2.95
N LYS A 147 -1.21 3.89 4.23
CA LYS A 147 -2.09 4.98 4.65
C LYS A 147 -1.60 6.33 4.17
N PHE A 148 -0.27 6.56 4.18
CA PHE A 148 0.35 7.76 3.62
C PHE A 148 0.07 7.84 2.11
N ILE A 149 0.29 6.74 1.39
CA ILE A 149 0.03 6.65 -0.05
C ILE A 149 -1.44 6.92 -0.35
N ALA A 150 -2.35 6.25 0.35
CA ALA A 150 -3.78 6.43 0.10
C ALA A 150 -4.25 7.86 0.40
N ALA A 151 -3.69 8.51 1.43
CA ALA A 151 -3.98 9.91 1.74
C ALA A 151 -3.54 10.86 0.62
N ALA A 152 -2.38 10.62 0.01
CA ALA A 152 -1.81 11.47 -1.01
C ALA A 152 -2.39 11.20 -2.41
N PHE A 153 -2.51 9.94 -2.82
CA PHE A 153 -2.82 9.55 -4.20
C PHE A 153 -4.28 9.13 -4.45
N LEU A 154 -5.01 8.65 -3.43
CA LEU A 154 -6.39 8.17 -3.64
C LEU A 154 -7.46 9.21 -3.27
N GLY A 155 -7.09 10.30 -2.61
CA GLY A 155 -7.87 11.55 -2.49
C GLY A 155 -9.22 11.47 -1.75
N LYS A 156 -9.68 10.28 -1.35
CA LYS A 156 -11.02 10.05 -0.73
C LYS A 156 -10.95 9.50 0.70
N LEU A 157 -9.90 9.87 1.43
CA LEU A 157 -9.74 9.52 2.84
C LEU A 157 -9.86 10.78 3.68
N HIS A 158 -10.97 11.51 3.59
CA HIS A 158 -11.18 12.59 4.54
C HIS A 158 -11.29 12.05 5.98
N HIS A 159 -11.14 12.92 6.98
CA HIS A 159 -11.18 12.49 8.38
C HIS A 159 -12.51 11.84 8.79
N THR A 160 -13.58 12.12 8.05
CA THR A 160 -14.94 11.57 8.23
C THR A 160 -15.19 10.26 7.48
N ASP A 161 -14.29 9.85 6.59
CA ASP A 161 -14.56 8.77 5.66
C ASP A 161 -14.36 7.40 6.31
N THR A 162 -15.31 6.50 6.08
CA THR A 162 -15.34 5.13 6.62
C THR A 162 -14.75 4.09 5.67
N TYR A 163 -13.97 4.51 4.67
CA TYR A 163 -13.34 3.59 3.71
C TYR A 163 -12.19 2.81 4.36
N ASN A 164 -12.10 1.54 4.00
CA ASN A 164 -10.95 0.68 4.24
C ASN A 164 -10.02 0.73 3.02
N ILE A 165 -8.72 0.75 3.28
CA ILE A 165 -7.70 0.64 2.23
C ILE A 165 -7.38 -0.83 2.06
N HIS A 166 -7.50 -1.33 0.83
CA HIS A 166 -7.24 -2.71 0.46
C HIS A 166 -6.04 -2.80 -0.48
N HIS A 167 -5.12 -3.73 -0.22
CA HIS A 167 -4.10 -4.12 -1.19
C HIS A 167 -4.70 -5.14 -2.14
N ILE A 168 -4.74 -4.82 -3.43
CA ILE A 168 -5.39 -5.63 -4.46
C ILE A 168 -4.78 -7.03 -4.54
N ASP A 169 -3.46 -7.14 -4.45
CA ASP A 169 -2.73 -8.42 -4.44
C ASP A 169 -2.46 -8.99 -3.03
N ASN A 170 -2.92 -8.29 -1.99
CA ASN A 170 -2.68 -8.59 -0.57
C ASN A 170 -1.21 -8.58 -0.12
N ASN A 171 -0.30 -8.04 -0.94
CA ASN A 171 1.11 -7.86 -0.61
C ASN A 171 1.34 -6.52 0.11
N GLY A 172 1.51 -6.56 1.44
CA GLY A 172 1.74 -5.37 2.26
C GLY A 172 3.06 -4.62 1.98
N TYR A 173 3.96 -5.21 1.18
CA TYR A 173 5.19 -4.56 0.72
C TYR A 173 5.02 -3.76 -0.58
N ASP A 174 3.95 -4.02 -1.36
CA ASP A 174 3.61 -3.24 -2.56
C ASP A 174 2.60 -2.13 -2.19
N CYS A 175 3.13 -1.02 -1.69
CA CYS A 175 2.33 0.15 -1.32
C CYS A 175 2.01 1.08 -2.51
N ARG A 176 2.27 0.69 -3.76
CA ARG A 176 1.98 1.56 -4.92
C ARG A 176 0.49 1.88 -5.02
N PRO A 177 0.09 3.09 -5.45
CA PRO A 177 -1.32 3.45 -5.57
C PRO A 177 -2.08 2.54 -6.54
N GLU A 178 -1.41 1.98 -7.56
CA GLU A 178 -1.97 0.97 -8.48
C GLU A 178 -2.36 -0.35 -7.78
N ASN A 179 -1.76 -0.65 -6.64
CA ASN A 179 -2.06 -1.81 -5.82
C ASN A 179 -3.01 -1.49 -4.65
N LEU A 180 -3.39 -0.22 -4.47
CA LEU A 180 -4.30 0.19 -3.41
C LEU A 180 -5.68 0.56 -3.96
N ILE A 181 -6.71 0.19 -3.21
CA ILE A 181 -8.10 0.59 -3.53
C ILE A 181 -8.88 0.89 -2.25
N LEU A 182 -9.77 1.87 -2.35
CA LEU A 182 -10.67 2.25 -1.26
C LEU A 182 -11.98 1.48 -1.40
N LEU A 183 -12.36 0.77 -0.35
CA LEU A 183 -13.57 -0.02 -0.27
C LEU A 183 -14.38 0.42 0.95
N THR A 184 -15.70 0.45 0.83
CA THR A 184 -16.57 0.54 2.01
C THR A 184 -16.36 -0.68 2.91
N PRO A 185 -16.73 -0.62 4.21
CA PRO A 185 -16.60 -1.77 5.10
C PRO A 185 -17.33 -3.02 4.58
N GLU A 186 -18.49 -2.84 3.95
CA GLU A 186 -19.27 -3.93 3.36
C GLU A 186 -18.55 -4.54 2.15
N GLU A 187 -18.04 -3.72 1.22
CA GLU A 187 -17.27 -4.21 0.06
C GLU A 187 -16.00 -4.93 0.52
N HIS A 188 -15.30 -4.39 1.51
CA HIS A 188 -14.10 -5.01 2.08
C HIS A 188 -14.42 -6.38 2.70
N SER A 189 -15.54 -6.50 3.44
CA SER A 189 -16.01 -7.79 3.99
C SER A 189 -16.22 -8.83 2.90
N LYS A 190 -16.89 -8.44 1.80
CA LYS A 190 -17.17 -9.32 0.65
C LYS A 190 -15.89 -9.80 -0.04
N VAL A 191 -14.91 -8.92 -0.21
CA VAL A 191 -13.61 -9.27 -0.81
C VAL A 191 -12.88 -10.33 0.01
N HIS A 192 -12.94 -10.25 1.34
CA HIS A 192 -12.33 -11.26 2.22
C HIS A 192 -13.23 -12.48 2.51
N GLY A 193 -14.49 -12.46 2.05
CA GLY A 193 -15.44 -13.56 2.25
C GLY A 193 -15.95 -13.69 3.69
N PHE A 194 -16.05 -12.58 4.43
CA PHE A 194 -16.66 -12.49 5.76
C PHE A 194 -18.14 -12.12 5.69
#